data_AF-A0A6L5Q435-F1
#
_entry.id   AF-A0A6L5Q435-F1
#
_cell.length_a   1.000
_cell.length_b   1.000
_cell.length_c   1.000
_cell.angle_alpha   90.00
_cell.angle_beta   90.00
_cell.angle_gamma   90.00
#
_symmetry.space_group_name_H-M   'P 1'
#
loop_
_entity.id
_entity.type
_entity.pdbx_description
1 polymer ?
#
loop_
_entity_poly.entity_id
_entity_poly.type
_entity_poly.pdbx_seq_one_letter_code
_entity_poly.pdbx_strand_id
1 'polypeptide(L)'
;MAGRIKGITIEINGNTQPLQNSLKDVNKQSDNLAKELKDVERLLKFDPGNVEALAQKQKLLTQQVENTTQKLDKLKAAEQQVQAQFQNGKISEEQYRAFRREIEFTEGSLNGLKNKLGNMKAEQDSVASSTRQLETLFSATGKSVDDFAGALGNRLVNAIKNGTATSRQLEQAIGIIGREALGTEADIEKLQRALRSVDDGNSIEQVRNELRDLQQEAGRTEKKFEGLKIGLENVIGGLAAGGGISAAIEKALDMSKIQTKIDIAFDVPDSSKKSVEDAVRGITAYGVDVEESLAGVRRQWALNKGVSDEANAAIAKGAAAISQSYEGIDFTELIQEVNEIGNELGISQEGALGMVDALLKMGFPPEQLDIIAEYGQQLTRAGYKAEEVQAIMEAGVETGTWNIDNLLDGLKEGRIKVAEFANEVPKALQDLLKGTNISTEQMQKWGKAVAEGGRGGSQAMTEIAKALDGVEDSTKKNLIGAQIFGR
;
A
#
# COMPACT_ATOMS: atom_id res chain seq x y z
N MET A 1 4.23 38.43 39.38
CA MET A 1 2.81 38.05 39.34
C MET A 1 2.69 36.72 38.59
N ALA A 2 2.11 35.73 39.26
CA ALA A 2 1.73 34.37 38.81
C ALA A 2 2.60 33.69 37.73
N GLY A 3 3.77 33.18 38.13
CA GLY A 3 4.62 32.36 37.29
C GLY A 3 4.68 30.91 37.77
N ARG A 4 4.38 29.99 36.84
CA ARG A 4 4.49 28.51 36.87
C ARG A 4 3.18 27.75 37.07
N ILE A 5 2.54 27.49 35.95
CA ILE A 5 1.96 26.16 35.69
C ILE A 5 3.16 25.25 35.39
N LYS A 6 3.92 24.86 36.42
CA LYS A 6 4.91 23.78 36.36
C LYS A 6 4.29 22.62 37.11
N GLY A 7 4.41 21.42 36.52
CA GLY A 7 3.81 20.17 36.96
C GLY A 7 3.66 20.06 38.46
N ILE A 8 2.45 19.67 38.87
CA ILE A 8 2.11 19.43 40.27
C ILE A 8 3.08 18.35 40.75
N THR A 9 3.99 18.73 41.65
CA THR A 9 4.78 17.75 42.39
C THR A 9 3.80 17.08 43.35
N ILE A 10 3.30 15.91 42.98
CA ILE A 10 2.43 15.13 43.86
C ILE A 10 3.33 14.50 44.92
N GLU A 11 3.58 15.21 46.02
CA GLU A 11 4.06 14.58 47.25
C GLU A 11 2.91 13.84 47.90
N ILE A 12 3.01 12.51 47.92
CA ILE A 12 2.09 11.64 48.63
C ILE A 12 2.86 11.08 49.83
N ASN A 13 2.28 11.25 51.02
CA ASN A 13 2.86 10.99 52.33
C ASN A 13 3.35 9.54 52.55
N GLY A 14 4.52 9.20 52.01
CA GLY A 14 5.40 8.17 52.58
C GLY A 14 5.61 6.88 51.78
N ASN A 15 4.91 6.61 50.66
CA ASN A 15 5.31 5.52 49.76
C ASN A 15 4.83 5.69 48.30
N THR A 16 5.20 6.81 47.67
CA THR A 16 4.95 7.06 46.22
C THR A 16 6.21 7.29 45.42
N GLN A 17 7.36 6.94 46.01
CA GLN A 17 8.63 6.87 45.32
C GLN A 17 8.54 6.12 43.98
N PRO A 18 7.82 5.00 43.82
CA PRO A 18 7.84 4.26 42.55
C PRO A 18 7.31 5.06 41.35
N LEU A 19 6.13 5.70 41.48
CA LEU A 19 5.54 6.50 40.40
C LEU A 19 6.30 7.81 40.19
N GLN A 20 6.70 8.48 41.27
CA GLN A 20 7.45 9.72 41.15
C GLN A 20 8.83 9.49 40.51
N ASN A 21 9.49 8.37 40.84
CA ASN A 21 10.72 7.95 40.20
C ASN A 21 10.49 7.54 38.73
N SER A 22 9.40 6.82 38.43
CA SER A 22 9.10 6.41 37.05
C SER A 22 8.76 7.59 36.12
N LEU A 23 8.23 8.69 36.67
CA LEU A 23 7.93 9.93 35.95
C LEU A 23 9.10 10.93 35.93
N LYS A 24 10.12 10.76 36.78
CA LYS A 24 11.23 11.72 36.93
C LYS A 24 11.97 11.98 35.61
N ASP A 25 12.35 10.91 34.92
CA ASP A 25 13.12 11.02 33.68
C ASP A 25 12.26 11.58 32.54
N VAL A 26 11.00 11.16 32.47
CA VAL A 26 10.02 11.66 31.49
C VAL A 26 9.78 13.16 31.69
N ASN A 27 9.62 13.62 32.93
CA ASN A 27 9.46 15.05 33.22
C ASN A 27 10.72 15.85 32.89
N LYS A 28 11.91 15.33 33.21
CA LYS A 28 13.19 15.98 32.88
C LYS A 28 13.37 16.11 31.36
N GLN A 29 13.02 15.06 30.61
CA GLN A 29 13.08 15.06 29.15
C GLN A 29 12.09 16.07 28.55
N SER A 30 10.84 16.12 29.04
CA SER A 30 9.85 17.12 28.61
C SER A 30 10.35 18.55 28.83
N ASP A 31 10.95 18.85 29.98
CA ASP A 31 11.49 20.18 30.30
C ASP A 31 12.64 20.58 29.35
N ASN A 32 13.51 19.63 29.00
CA ASN A 32 14.62 19.88 28.08
C ASN A 32 14.12 20.11 26.66
N LEU A 33 13.27 19.21 26.15
CA LEU A 33 12.66 19.33 24.82
C LEU A 33 11.86 20.63 24.69
N ALA A 34 11.22 21.11 25.75
CA ALA A 34 10.40 22.33 25.71
C ALA A 34 11.27 23.60 25.61
N LYS A 35 12.45 23.59 26.25
CA LYS A 35 13.42 24.69 26.13
C LYS A 35 13.98 24.74 24.70
N GLU A 36 14.40 23.59 24.18
CA GLU A 36 14.96 23.49 22.84
C GLU A 36 13.93 23.91 21.78
N LEU A 37 12.69 23.44 21.90
CA LEU A 37 11.60 23.83 21.01
C LEU A 37 11.37 25.35 21.04
N LYS A 38 11.45 25.98 22.22
CA LYS A 38 11.28 27.43 22.37
C LYS A 38 12.42 28.22 21.71
N ASP A 39 13.64 27.72 21.79
CA ASP A 39 14.79 28.35 21.15
C ASP A 39 14.72 28.23 19.63
N VAL A 40 14.31 27.06 19.12
CA VAL A 40 14.02 26.84 17.69
C VAL A 40 12.88 27.72 17.20
N GLU A 41 11.78 27.83 17.96
CA GLU A 41 10.67 28.74 17.62
C GLU A 41 11.10 30.20 17.62
N ARG A 42 12.05 30.60 18.48
CA ARG A 42 12.62 31.94 18.47
C ARG A 42 13.46 32.16 17.20
N LEU A 43 14.29 31.21 16.82
CA LEU A 43 15.08 31.26 15.59
C LEU A 43 14.16 31.43 14.37
N LEU A 44 13.11 30.62 14.27
CA LEU A 44 12.12 30.66 13.19
C LEU A 44 11.30 31.96 13.13
N LYS A 45 11.26 32.76 14.21
CA LYS A 45 10.64 34.09 14.16
C LYS A 45 11.54 35.12 13.45
N PHE A 46 12.86 34.97 13.56
CA PHE A 46 13.82 35.84 12.91
C PHE A 46 14.13 35.38 11.49
N ASP A 47 14.22 34.06 11.31
CA ASP A 47 14.48 33.40 10.03
C ASP A 47 13.41 32.31 9.77
N PRO A 48 12.22 32.70 9.29
CA PRO A 48 11.13 31.75 9.02
C PRO A 48 11.47 30.69 7.97
N GLY A 49 12.49 30.96 7.15
CA GLY A 49 12.97 30.11 6.06
C GLY A 49 14.00 29.07 6.46
N ASN A 50 14.39 29.03 7.73
CA ASN A 50 15.47 28.18 8.18
C ASN A 50 15.06 26.70 8.15
N VAL A 51 15.41 26.02 7.06
CA VAL A 51 15.04 24.61 6.80
C VAL A 51 15.52 23.69 7.91
N GLU A 52 16.73 23.93 8.44
CA GLU A 52 17.28 23.14 9.54
C GLU A 52 16.48 23.34 10.82
N ALA A 53 16.14 24.59 11.18
CA ALA A 53 15.32 24.88 12.34
C ALA A 53 13.88 24.36 12.19
N LEU A 54 13.32 24.34 10.98
CA LEU A 54 12.02 23.71 10.71
C LEU A 54 12.05 22.20 10.95
N ALA A 55 13.10 21.52 10.45
CA ALA A 55 13.30 20.09 10.69
C ALA A 55 13.53 19.80 12.18
N GLN A 56 14.30 20.63 12.88
CA GLN A 56 14.49 20.54 14.33
C GLN A 56 13.17 20.75 15.08
N LYS A 57 12.37 21.75 14.70
CA LYS A 57 11.04 22.01 15.31
C LYS A 57 10.14 20.79 15.17
N GLN A 58 10.10 20.20 13.99
CA GLN A 58 9.34 18.98 13.73
C GLN A 58 9.79 17.84 14.63
N LYS A 59 11.09 17.55 14.66
CA LYS A 59 11.67 16.50 15.50
C LYS A 59 11.34 16.71 16.98
N LEU A 60 11.48 17.93 17.48
CA LEU A 60 11.21 18.27 18.87
C LEU A 60 9.73 18.17 19.22
N LEU A 61 8.82 18.57 18.33
CA LEU A 61 7.39 18.37 18.51
C LEU A 61 7.04 16.87 18.54
N THR A 62 7.62 16.05 17.65
CA THR A 62 7.42 14.60 17.66
C THR A 62 7.92 13.98 18.97
N GLN A 63 9.14 14.33 19.41
CA GLN A 63 9.70 13.86 20.67
C GLN A 63 8.88 14.30 21.89
N GLN A 64 8.30 15.51 21.86
CA GLN A 64 7.37 15.98 22.90
C GLN A 64 6.08 15.17 22.93
N VAL A 65 5.51 14.84 21.76
CA VAL A 65 4.32 13.97 21.66
C VAL A 65 4.62 12.59 22.23
N GLU A 66 5.75 11.99 21.84
CA GLU A 66 6.17 10.68 22.34
C GLU A 66 6.38 10.70 23.87
N ASN A 67 7.16 11.64 24.38
CA ASN A 67 7.46 11.75 25.80
C ASN A 67 6.20 12.05 26.64
N THR A 68 5.28 12.87 26.13
CA THR A 68 3.99 13.16 26.80
C THR A 68 3.05 11.95 26.77
N THR A 69 3.08 11.15 25.69
CA THR A 69 2.35 9.88 25.62
C THR A 69 2.87 8.90 26.68
N GLN A 70 4.19 8.70 26.77
CA GLN A 70 4.80 7.85 27.80
C GLN A 70 4.45 8.31 29.23
N LYS A 71 4.36 9.63 29.45
CA LYS A 71 3.90 10.19 30.73
C LYS A 71 2.45 9.77 31.01
N LEU A 72 1.58 9.94 30.03
CA LEU A 72 0.16 9.61 30.16
C LEU A 72 -0.05 8.12 30.44
N ASP A 73 0.70 7.24 29.75
CA ASP A 73 0.60 5.79 29.93
C ASP A 73 1.01 5.38 31.34
N LYS A 74 2.12 5.93 31.85
CA LYS A 74 2.57 5.70 33.24
C LYS A 74 1.54 6.19 34.26
N LEU A 75 0.90 7.32 34.01
CA LEU A 75 -0.18 7.83 34.86
C LEU A 75 -1.39 6.89 34.80
N LYS A 76 -1.87 6.49 33.61
CA LYS A 76 -3.02 5.58 33.47
C LYS A 76 -2.77 4.20 34.07
N ALA A 77 -1.57 3.64 33.89
CA ALA A 77 -1.19 2.37 34.51
C ALA A 77 -1.22 2.43 36.05
N ALA A 78 -0.91 3.60 36.63
CA ALA A 78 -0.96 3.81 38.07
C ALA A 78 -2.37 4.13 38.59
N GLU A 79 -3.35 4.43 37.72
CA GLU A 79 -4.67 4.92 38.11
C GLU A 79 -5.44 3.93 38.99
N GLN A 80 -5.43 2.64 38.63
CA GLN A 80 -6.09 1.60 39.42
C GLN A 80 -5.48 1.49 40.83
N GLN A 81 -4.16 1.60 40.95
CA GLN A 81 -3.46 1.54 42.24
C GLN A 81 -3.78 2.78 43.08
N VAL A 82 -3.80 3.97 42.47
CA VAL A 82 -4.15 5.23 43.13
C VAL A 82 -5.61 5.21 43.60
N GLN A 83 -6.53 4.68 42.81
CA GLN A 83 -7.93 4.51 43.18
C GLN A 83 -8.09 3.54 44.37
N ALA A 84 -7.39 2.39 44.35
CA ALA A 84 -7.40 1.45 45.46
C ALA A 84 -6.79 2.06 46.74
N GLN A 85 -5.74 2.87 46.63
CA GLN A 85 -5.17 3.59 47.77
C GLN A 85 -6.15 4.62 48.34
N PHE A 86 -6.91 5.31 47.49
CA PHE A 86 -7.94 6.25 47.93
C PHE A 86 -9.08 5.53 48.67
N GLN A 87 -9.61 4.43 48.11
CA GLN A 87 -10.67 3.64 48.73
C GLN A 87 -10.26 3.05 50.08
N ASN A 88 -9.00 2.67 50.22
CA ASN A 88 -8.45 2.15 51.48
C ASN A 88 -8.01 3.26 52.47
N GLY A 89 -8.30 4.53 52.18
CA GLY A 89 -7.97 5.67 53.04
C GLY A 89 -6.47 5.99 53.15
N LYS A 90 -5.63 5.44 52.26
CA LYS A 90 -4.17 5.64 52.25
C LYS A 90 -3.75 6.97 51.61
N ILE A 91 -4.58 7.55 50.75
CA ILE A 91 -4.39 8.89 50.18
C ILE A 91 -5.64 9.75 50.40
N SER A 92 -5.45 11.06 50.49
CA SER A 92 -6.56 12.00 50.69
C SER A 92 -7.37 12.22 49.41
N GLU A 93 -8.60 12.71 49.55
CA GLU A 93 -9.42 13.11 48.40
C GLU A 93 -8.74 14.22 47.57
N GLU A 94 -8.00 15.11 48.23
CA GLU A 94 -7.22 16.14 47.55
C GLU A 94 -6.12 15.54 46.66
N GLN A 95 -5.38 14.55 47.17
CA GLN A 95 -4.34 13.84 46.43
C GLN A 95 -4.92 13.04 45.26
N TYR A 96 -6.04 12.35 45.46
CA TYR A 96 -6.75 11.63 44.40
C TYR A 96 -7.23 12.59 43.29
N ARG A 97 -7.84 13.72 43.65
CA ARG A 97 -8.26 14.75 42.67
C ARG A 97 -7.06 15.39 41.97
N ALA A 98 -5.93 15.59 42.66
CA ALA A 98 -4.72 16.11 42.05
C ALA A 98 -4.15 15.16 40.98
N PHE A 99 -4.13 13.86 41.26
CA PHE A 99 -3.70 12.84 40.30
C PHE A 99 -4.59 12.80 39.05
N ARG A 100 -5.92 12.82 39.23
CA ARG A 100 -6.86 12.89 38.10
C ARG A 100 -6.66 14.13 37.24
N ARG A 101 -6.45 15.30 37.86
CA ARG A 101 -6.12 16.53 37.13
C ARG A 101 -4.82 16.40 36.34
N GLU A 102 -3.80 15.73 36.88
CA GLU A 102 -2.54 15.52 36.16
C GLU A 102 -2.72 14.66 34.91
N ILE A 103 -3.60 13.64 34.94
CA ILE A 103 -4.00 12.89 33.74
C ILE A 103 -4.66 13.83 32.72
N GLU A 104 -5.69 14.57 33.14
CA GLU A 104 -6.43 15.49 32.25
C GLU A 104 -5.52 16.58 31.65
N PHE A 105 -4.61 17.15 32.44
CA PHE A 105 -3.63 18.13 31.95
C PHE A 105 -2.62 17.51 30.98
N THR A 106 -2.21 16.25 31.20
CA THR A 106 -1.30 15.53 30.31
C THR A 106 -2.00 15.20 28.99
N GLU A 107 -3.27 14.79 29.01
CA GLU A 107 -4.11 14.59 27.81
C GLU A 107 -4.31 15.89 27.03
N GLY A 108 -4.66 16.99 27.70
CA GLY A 108 -4.80 18.30 27.08
C GLY A 108 -3.50 18.79 26.44
N SER A 109 -2.37 18.58 27.13
CA SER A 109 -1.04 18.94 26.62
C SER A 109 -0.67 18.11 25.38
N LEU A 110 -0.93 16.81 25.41
CA LEU A 110 -0.71 15.90 24.30
C LEU A 110 -1.51 16.33 23.07
N ASN A 111 -2.80 16.65 23.25
CA ASN A 111 -3.65 17.15 22.17
C ASN A 111 -3.15 18.48 21.61
N GLY A 112 -2.69 19.39 22.46
CA GLY A 112 -2.08 20.65 22.03
C GLY A 112 -0.82 20.45 21.19
N LEU A 113 0.05 19.51 21.58
CA LEU A 113 1.27 19.17 20.83
C LEU A 113 0.96 18.51 19.50
N LYS A 114 -0.03 17.58 19.47
CA LYS A 114 -0.52 16.95 18.25
C LYS A 114 -1.08 17.98 17.27
N ASN A 115 -1.89 18.93 17.74
CA ASN A 115 -2.42 20.01 16.91
C ASN A 115 -1.31 20.90 16.34
N LYS A 116 -0.29 21.23 17.14
CA LYS A 116 0.87 22.00 16.64
C LYS A 116 1.64 21.26 15.55
N LEU A 117 1.86 19.96 15.72
CA LEU A 117 2.54 19.11 14.74
C LEU A 117 1.71 18.98 13.46
N GLY A 118 0.40 18.74 13.59
CA GLY A 118 -0.54 18.67 12.47
C GLY A 118 -0.60 19.98 11.67
N ASN A 119 -0.73 21.12 12.35
CA ASN A 119 -0.74 22.44 11.68
C ASN A 119 0.57 22.72 10.93
N MET A 120 1.71 22.30 11.49
CA MET A 120 3.00 22.46 10.83
C MET A 120 3.12 21.57 9.58
N LYS A 121 2.60 20.34 9.63
CA LYS A 121 2.53 19.46 8.45
C LYS A 121 1.59 20.03 7.38
N ALA A 122 0.40 20.46 7.77
CA ALA A 122 -0.55 21.08 6.85
C ALA A 122 0.07 22.30 6.13
N GLU A 123 0.87 23.10 6.85
CA GLU A 123 1.62 24.20 6.23
C GLU A 123 2.72 23.68 5.27
N GLN A 124 3.46 22.62 5.61
CA GLN A 124 4.44 22.00 4.70
C GLN A 124 3.78 21.46 3.43
N ASP A 125 2.65 20.77 3.56
CA ASP A 125 1.87 20.23 2.43
C ASP A 125 1.33 21.38 1.55
N SER A 126 0.83 22.45 2.19
CA SER A 126 0.35 23.65 1.49
C SER A 126 1.47 24.37 0.74
N VAL A 127 2.67 24.46 1.34
CA VAL A 127 3.87 24.99 0.68
C VAL A 127 4.26 24.11 -0.50
N ALA A 128 4.33 22.79 -0.33
CA ALA A 128 4.69 21.87 -1.42
C ALA A 128 3.69 21.92 -2.59
N SER A 129 2.39 21.98 -2.31
CA SER A 129 1.36 22.14 -3.34
C SER A 129 1.45 23.50 -4.02
N SER A 130 1.64 24.59 -3.27
CA SER A 130 1.75 25.93 -3.85
C SER A 130 3.04 26.10 -4.67
N THR A 131 4.14 25.47 -4.25
CA THR A 131 5.38 25.43 -5.03
C THR A 131 5.18 24.69 -6.35
N ARG A 132 4.53 23.51 -6.35
CA ARG A 132 4.18 22.78 -7.59
C ARG A 132 3.28 23.61 -8.50
N GLN A 133 2.23 24.24 -7.98
CA GLN A 133 1.36 25.11 -8.76
C GLN A 133 2.15 26.27 -9.39
N LEU A 134 3.09 26.85 -8.64
CA LEU A 134 3.96 27.92 -9.11
C LEU A 134 4.93 27.43 -10.22
N GLU A 135 5.49 26.23 -10.09
CA GLU A 135 6.31 25.57 -11.12
C GLU A 135 5.51 25.23 -12.39
N THR A 136 4.29 24.73 -12.23
CA THR A 136 3.35 24.49 -13.32
C THR A 136 3.02 25.80 -14.03
N LEU A 137 2.76 26.87 -13.28
CA LEU A 137 2.51 28.19 -13.85
C LEU A 137 3.70 28.70 -14.67
N PHE A 138 4.92 28.50 -14.18
CA PHE A 138 6.15 28.83 -14.92
C PHE A 138 6.30 27.99 -16.19
N SER A 139 6.04 26.69 -16.12
CA SER A 139 6.14 25.76 -17.27
C SER A 139 5.05 25.99 -18.32
N ALA A 140 3.86 26.40 -17.89
CA ALA A 140 2.74 26.72 -18.78
C ALA A 140 2.94 28.09 -19.46
N THR A 141 3.48 29.08 -18.74
CA THR A 141 3.72 30.43 -19.28
C THR A 141 5.08 30.61 -19.96
N GLY A 142 6.00 29.66 -19.77
CA GLY A 142 7.38 29.77 -20.24
C GLY A 142 8.18 30.89 -19.54
N LYS A 143 7.77 31.29 -18.33
CA LYS A 143 8.38 32.37 -17.54
C LYS A 143 8.98 31.81 -16.25
N SER A 144 9.70 32.67 -15.54
CA SER A 144 10.36 32.39 -14.27
C SER A 144 9.98 33.44 -13.23
N VAL A 145 10.33 33.20 -11.96
CA VAL A 145 10.11 34.17 -10.88
C VAL A 145 10.79 35.52 -11.14
N ASP A 146 11.89 35.54 -11.90
CA ASP A 146 12.63 36.76 -12.23
C ASP A 146 11.86 37.67 -13.20
N ASP A 147 11.08 37.08 -14.10
CA ASP A 147 10.25 37.81 -15.05
C ASP A 147 9.15 38.62 -14.36
N PHE A 148 8.83 38.27 -13.10
CA PHE A 148 7.80 38.93 -12.28
C PHE A 148 8.39 39.71 -11.11
N ALA A 149 9.71 39.93 -11.07
CA ALA A 149 10.37 40.55 -9.93
C ALA A 149 9.84 41.96 -9.60
N GLY A 150 9.45 42.72 -10.63
CA GLY A 150 8.84 44.05 -10.46
C GLY A 150 7.49 44.03 -9.75
N ALA A 151 6.66 43.01 -10.01
CA ALA A 151 5.33 42.87 -9.42
C ALA A 151 5.36 42.20 -8.02
N LEU A 152 6.22 41.20 -7.85
CA LEU A 152 6.37 40.45 -6.58
C LEU A 152 7.17 41.23 -5.53
N GLY A 153 8.12 42.06 -5.97
CA GLY A 153 9.08 42.74 -5.11
C GLY A 153 10.18 41.82 -4.58
N ASN A 154 11.36 42.40 -4.32
CA ASN A 154 12.59 41.67 -4.01
C ASN A 154 12.47 40.69 -2.83
N ARG A 155 11.68 41.03 -1.81
CA ARG A 155 11.52 40.16 -0.63
C ARG A 155 10.82 38.85 -0.97
N LEU A 156 9.74 38.90 -1.75
CA LEU A 156 8.97 37.72 -2.12
C LEU A 156 9.71 36.89 -3.17
N VAL A 157 10.35 37.54 -4.14
CA VAL A 157 11.25 36.87 -5.11
C VAL A 157 12.32 36.07 -4.39
N ASN A 158 13.05 36.69 -3.44
CA ASN A 158 14.08 36.01 -2.68
C ASN A 158 13.52 34.88 -1.82
N ALA A 159 12.33 35.06 -1.24
CA ALA A 159 11.69 34.01 -0.46
C ALA A 159 11.33 32.79 -1.33
N ILE A 160 10.79 33.01 -2.53
CA ILE A 160 10.46 31.95 -3.48
C ILE A 160 11.75 31.25 -3.94
N LYS A 161 12.74 32.01 -4.40
CA LYS A 161 14.03 31.46 -4.88
C LYS A 161 14.76 30.63 -3.84
N ASN A 162 14.72 31.07 -2.59
CA ASN A 162 15.42 30.39 -1.51
C ASN A 162 14.57 29.29 -0.86
N GLY A 163 13.35 29.02 -1.36
CA GLY A 163 12.45 28.02 -0.79
C GLY A 163 11.93 28.37 0.61
N THR A 164 11.93 29.65 0.98
CA THR A 164 11.56 30.15 2.32
C THR A 164 10.21 30.85 2.36
N ALA A 165 9.50 30.90 1.23
CA ALA A 165 8.16 31.44 1.14
C ALA A 165 7.14 30.54 1.87
N THR A 166 6.26 31.13 2.67
CA THR A 166 5.13 30.41 3.28
C THR A 166 4.04 30.09 2.25
N SER A 167 3.10 29.21 2.61
CA SER A 167 1.95 28.86 1.75
C SER A 167 1.22 30.11 1.25
N ARG A 168 0.89 31.02 2.17
CA ARG A 168 0.26 32.31 1.87
C ARG A 168 1.08 33.20 0.94
N GLN A 169 2.41 33.20 1.07
CA GLN A 169 3.28 33.97 0.19
C GLN A 169 3.32 33.39 -1.22
N LEU A 170 3.32 32.06 -1.34
CA LEU A 170 3.26 31.37 -2.62
C LEU A 170 1.89 31.56 -3.30
N GLU A 171 0.79 31.43 -2.57
CA GLU A 171 -0.56 31.73 -3.08
C GLU A 171 -0.68 33.18 -3.55
N GLN A 172 -0.15 34.13 -2.78
CA GLN A 172 -0.07 35.53 -3.18
C GLN A 172 0.76 35.69 -4.46
N ALA A 173 1.89 35.01 -4.56
CA ALA A 173 2.75 35.05 -5.74
C ALA A 173 2.03 34.50 -6.98
N ILE A 174 1.37 33.34 -6.87
CA ILE A 174 0.56 32.74 -7.94
C ILE A 174 -0.51 33.73 -8.42
N GLY A 175 -1.20 34.40 -7.49
CA GLY A 175 -2.23 35.38 -7.85
C GLY A 175 -1.67 36.64 -8.55
N ILE A 176 -0.50 37.14 -8.12
CA ILE A 176 0.16 38.28 -8.76
C ILE A 176 0.67 37.89 -10.16
N ILE A 177 1.38 36.77 -10.26
CA ILE A 177 1.92 36.23 -11.51
C ILE A 177 0.78 35.92 -12.48
N GLY A 178 -0.30 35.32 -11.99
CA GLY A 178 -1.50 35.03 -12.76
C GLY A 178 -2.09 36.28 -13.41
N ARG A 179 -2.26 37.37 -12.65
CA ARG A 179 -2.75 38.63 -13.20
C ARG A 179 -1.79 39.28 -14.18
N GLU A 180 -0.49 39.19 -13.92
CA GLU A 180 0.53 39.76 -14.81
C GLU A 180 0.65 38.95 -16.12
N ALA A 181 0.48 37.63 -16.06
CA ALA A 181 0.60 36.74 -17.22
C ALA A 181 -0.69 36.66 -18.05
N LEU A 182 -1.85 36.66 -17.39
CA LEU A 182 -3.15 36.38 -18.02
C LEU A 182 -4.03 37.63 -18.17
N GLY A 183 -3.69 38.72 -17.49
CA GLY A 183 -4.47 39.97 -17.46
C GLY A 183 -5.09 40.23 -16.09
N THR A 184 -5.32 41.51 -15.79
CA THR A 184 -5.80 41.96 -14.47
C THR A 184 -7.18 41.45 -14.09
N GLU A 185 -8.00 41.08 -15.09
CA GLU A 185 -9.36 40.55 -14.92
C GLU A 185 -9.40 39.01 -14.89
N ALA A 186 -8.25 38.33 -14.95
CA ALA A 186 -8.20 36.87 -14.95
C ALA A 186 -8.79 36.28 -13.65
N ASP A 187 -9.60 35.24 -13.82
CA ASP A 187 -10.20 34.48 -12.71
C ASP A 187 -9.10 33.64 -12.03
N ILE A 188 -8.64 34.12 -10.87
CA ILE A 188 -7.57 33.49 -10.10
C ILE A 188 -8.00 32.16 -9.49
N GLU A 189 -9.29 31.95 -9.24
CA GLU A 189 -9.77 30.66 -8.76
C GLU A 189 -9.71 29.61 -9.86
N LYS A 190 -10.14 29.96 -11.09
CA LYS A 190 -9.98 29.06 -12.24
C LYS A 190 -8.50 28.80 -12.53
N LEU A 191 -7.64 29.81 -12.44
CA LEU A 191 -6.19 29.64 -12.54
C LEU A 191 -5.68 28.60 -11.53
N GLN A 192 -6.01 28.75 -10.24
CA GLN A 192 -5.56 27.83 -9.21
C GLN A 192 -6.08 26.40 -9.44
N ARG A 193 -7.32 26.24 -9.92
CA ARG A 193 -7.86 24.92 -10.31
C ARG A 193 -7.10 24.31 -11.47
N ALA A 194 -6.82 25.09 -12.52
CA ALA A 194 -6.05 24.64 -13.67
C ALA A 194 -4.66 24.15 -13.25
N LEU A 195 -3.97 24.92 -12.40
CA LEU A 195 -2.63 24.56 -11.91
C LEU A 195 -2.64 23.30 -11.03
N ARG A 196 -3.67 23.11 -10.20
CA ARG A 196 -3.83 21.91 -9.35
C ARG A 196 -4.12 20.65 -10.14
N SER A 197 -4.79 20.79 -11.29
CA SER A 197 -5.22 19.63 -12.07
C SER A 197 -4.06 18.73 -12.56
N VAL A 198 -2.82 19.25 -12.60
CA VAL A 198 -1.62 18.43 -12.87
C VAL A 198 -1.40 17.38 -11.78
N ASP A 199 -1.72 17.70 -10.53
CA ASP A 199 -1.64 16.74 -9.42
C ASP A 199 -2.69 15.61 -9.59
N ASP A 200 -3.75 15.87 -10.35
CA ASP A 200 -4.82 14.91 -10.69
C ASP A 200 -4.54 14.16 -12.02
N GLY A 201 -3.33 14.29 -12.59
CA GLY A 201 -2.90 13.59 -13.80
C GLY A 201 -3.10 14.36 -15.11
N ASN A 202 -3.53 15.62 -15.07
CA ASN A 202 -3.63 16.42 -16.29
C ASN A 202 -2.24 16.78 -16.84
N SER A 203 -2.16 16.82 -18.17
CA SER A 203 -0.94 17.21 -18.88
C SER A 203 -0.70 18.72 -18.81
N ILE A 204 0.56 19.13 -18.87
CA ILE A 204 0.93 20.54 -18.93
C ILE A 204 0.32 21.26 -20.16
N GLU A 205 0.05 20.54 -21.25
CA GLU A 205 -0.61 21.11 -22.43
C GLU A 205 -2.07 21.45 -22.17
N GLN A 206 -2.80 20.62 -21.40
CA GLN A 206 -4.16 20.95 -20.97
C GLN A 206 -4.16 22.21 -20.11
N VAL A 207 -3.23 22.31 -19.15
CA VAL A 207 -3.09 23.51 -18.33
C VAL A 207 -2.78 24.73 -19.21
N ARG A 208 -1.87 24.62 -20.17
CA ARG A 208 -1.59 25.71 -21.12
C ARG A 208 -2.84 26.16 -21.88
N ASN A 209 -3.68 25.23 -22.29
CA ASN A 209 -4.94 25.56 -22.97
C ASN A 209 -5.91 26.27 -22.02
N GLU A 210 -6.09 25.78 -20.79
CA GLU A 210 -6.93 26.43 -19.78
C GLU A 210 -6.42 27.84 -19.44
N LEU A 211 -5.10 28.04 -19.35
CA LEU A 211 -4.52 29.38 -19.15
C LEU A 211 -4.79 30.30 -20.34
N ARG A 212 -4.75 29.78 -21.58
CA ARG A 212 -5.10 30.55 -22.78
C ARG A 212 -6.57 30.93 -22.80
N ASP A 213 -7.45 30.02 -22.38
CA ASP A 213 -8.88 30.29 -22.29
C ASP A 213 -9.16 31.36 -21.23
N LEU A 214 -8.49 31.28 -20.07
CA LEU A 214 -8.54 32.32 -19.04
C LEU A 214 -8.03 33.67 -19.53
N GLN A 215 -6.96 33.68 -20.32
CA GLN A 215 -6.45 34.90 -20.93
C GLN A 215 -7.44 35.50 -21.93
N GLN A 216 -8.12 34.67 -22.73
CA GLN A 216 -9.15 35.10 -23.68
C GLN A 216 -10.39 35.65 -22.96
N GLU A 217 -10.82 35.00 -21.87
CA GLU A 217 -11.89 35.49 -20.99
C GLU A 217 -11.52 36.84 -20.35
N ALA A 218 -10.25 37.01 -19.95
CA ALA A 218 -9.74 38.21 -19.30
C ALA A 218 -9.48 39.40 -20.23
N GLY A 219 -9.58 39.25 -21.56
CA GLY A 219 -9.23 40.34 -22.46
C GLY A 219 -9.64 40.21 -23.94
N ARG A 220 -10.63 41.03 -24.33
CA ARG A 220 -10.46 41.87 -25.52
C ARG A 220 -9.26 42.80 -25.28
N THR A 221 -8.10 42.49 -25.85
CA THR A 221 -7.14 43.40 -26.52
C THR A 221 -5.89 42.62 -26.94
N GLU A 222 -5.67 42.61 -28.26
CA GLU A 222 -4.54 42.07 -29.01
C GLU A 222 -3.14 42.26 -28.37
N LYS A 223 -2.36 41.18 -28.15
CA LYS A 223 -1.33 40.66 -29.11
C LYS A 223 -0.38 39.60 -28.50
N LYS A 224 -0.16 38.57 -29.33
CA LYS A 224 1.01 37.69 -29.50
C LYS A 224 1.26 36.56 -28.49
N PHE A 225 1.03 35.33 -28.97
CA PHE A 225 2.01 34.24 -28.88
C PHE A 225 1.95 33.40 -30.17
N GLU A 226 2.89 33.63 -31.09
CA GLU A 226 3.24 32.68 -32.15
C GLU A 226 4.58 32.06 -31.77
N GLY A 227 4.63 30.74 -31.69
CA GLY A 227 5.89 29.98 -31.58
C GLY A 227 5.84 28.90 -30.52
N LEU A 228 5.28 27.73 -30.87
CA LEU A 228 5.59 26.46 -30.22
C LEU A 228 5.23 25.32 -31.16
N LYS A 229 6.23 24.84 -31.90
CA LYS A 229 6.22 23.54 -32.58
C LYS A 229 7.65 23.00 -32.46
N ILE A 230 7.80 21.94 -31.67
CA ILE A 230 8.88 20.92 -31.53
C ILE A 230 8.43 20.16 -30.26
N GLY A 231 7.91 18.94 -30.31
CA GLY A 231 8.61 17.69 -30.65
C GLY A 231 8.84 16.94 -29.34
N LEU A 232 7.93 16.02 -28.97
CA LEU A 232 8.05 15.19 -27.77
C LEU A 232 7.97 13.71 -28.17
N GLU A 233 9.15 13.13 -28.42
CA GLU A 233 9.38 11.69 -28.40
C GLU A 233 10.35 11.39 -27.24
N ASN A 234 9.96 10.43 -26.41
CA ASN A 234 10.77 9.71 -25.42
C ASN A 234 11.31 10.48 -24.19
N VAL A 235 10.66 10.29 -23.04
CA VAL A 235 11.34 9.80 -21.82
C VAL A 235 10.42 8.81 -21.10
N ILE A 236 10.70 7.52 -21.30
CA ILE A 236 10.41 6.45 -20.35
C ILE A 236 11.58 6.42 -19.35
N GLY A 237 11.27 6.29 -18.06
CA GLY A 237 12.14 5.64 -17.08
C GLY A 237 12.94 6.54 -16.14
N GLY A 238 12.62 6.45 -14.84
CA GLY A 238 13.60 6.68 -13.76
C GLY A 238 13.18 7.65 -12.64
N LEU A 239 12.81 7.06 -11.49
CA LEU A 239 12.98 7.55 -10.11
C LEU A 239 12.15 8.75 -9.62
N ALA A 240 11.29 8.49 -8.63
CA ALA A 240 11.51 8.94 -7.25
C ALA A 240 10.46 8.30 -6.32
N ALA A 241 10.88 7.37 -5.47
CA ALA A 241 10.11 7.02 -4.28
C ALA A 241 10.07 8.26 -3.37
N GLY A 242 9.02 9.07 -3.56
CA GLY A 242 8.69 10.22 -2.74
C GLY A 242 8.26 9.77 -1.35
N GLY A 243 9.24 9.47 -0.50
CA GLY A 243 9.05 9.38 0.95
C GLY A 243 8.77 10.78 1.51
N GLY A 244 7.54 11.26 1.32
CA GLY A 244 7.02 12.50 1.87
C GLY A 244 6.70 12.37 3.36
N ILE A 245 7.01 13.42 4.11
CA ILE A 245 6.86 13.59 5.56
C ILE A 245 5.42 13.38 6.07
N SER A 246 4.44 13.25 5.17
CA SER A 246 3.06 12.90 5.47
C SER A 246 2.90 11.55 6.16
N ALA A 247 3.75 10.57 5.83
CA ALA A 247 3.73 9.23 6.41
C ALA A 247 4.13 9.17 7.89
N ALA A 248 4.79 10.19 8.46
CA ALA A 248 5.27 10.15 9.84
C ALA A 248 4.22 10.57 10.89
N ILE A 249 3.22 11.36 10.48
CA ILE A 249 2.23 11.96 11.39
C ILE A 249 0.91 11.17 11.41
N GLU A 250 0.52 10.54 10.30
CA GLU A 250 -0.50 9.46 10.32
C GLU A 250 0.01 8.24 11.10
N LYS A 251 1.29 7.87 10.90
CA LYS A 251 1.97 6.82 11.69
C LYS A 251 1.75 6.95 13.19
N ALA A 252 1.92 8.14 13.79
CA ALA A 252 1.88 8.27 15.25
C ALA A 252 0.46 8.23 15.86
N LEU A 253 -0.59 8.57 15.09
CA LEU A 253 -1.98 8.53 15.54
C LEU A 253 -2.61 7.16 15.29
N ASP A 254 -2.24 6.48 14.20
CA ASP A 254 -2.65 5.10 13.93
C ASP A 254 -1.87 4.09 14.76
N MET A 255 -0.62 4.37 15.13
CA MET A 255 0.21 3.49 15.98
C MET A 255 -0.49 3.05 17.27
N SER A 256 -1.07 3.98 18.03
CA SER A 256 -1.71 3.62 19.31
C SER A 256 -2.99 2.79 19.14
N LYS A 257 -3.74 3.02 18.05
CA LYS A 257 -4.98 2.29 17.75
C LYS A 257 -4.67 0.92 17.15
N ILE A 258 -3.74 0.85 16.21
CA ILE A 258 -3.25 -0.39 15.59
C ILE A 258 -2.62 -1.29 16.66
N GLN A 259 -1.75 -0.75 17.53
CA GLN A 259 -1.09 -1.56 18.56
C GLN A 259 -2.09 -2.11 19.59
N THR A 260 -3.06 -1.30 20.03
CA THR A 260 -4.16 -1.77 20.90
C THR A 260 -4.99 -2.86 20.20
N LYS A 261 -5.29 -2.70 18.90
CA LYS A 261 -6.03 -3.70 18.12
C LYS A 261 -5.22 -4.98 17.91
N ILE A 262 -3.91 -4.87 17.69
CA ILE A 262 -3.00 -6.02 17.60
C ILE A 262 -2.98 -6.78 18.94
N ASP A 263 -2.82 -6.07 20.06
CA ASP A 263 -2.80 -6.66 21.40
C ASP A 263 -4.09 -7.40 21.76
N ILE A 264 -5.23 -6.96 21.22
CA ILE A 264 -6.55 -7.56 21.50
C ILE A 264 -6.92 -8.66 20.50
N ALA A 265 -6.63 -8.46 19.21
CA ALA A 265 -7.20 -9.26 18.14
C ALA A 265 -6.25 -10.28 17.53
N PHE A 266 -4.94 -10.21 17.80
CA PHE A 266 -3.93 -11.10 17.23
C PHE A 266 -3.42 -12.09 18.29
N ASP A 267 -3.59 -13.37 18.00
CA ASP A 267 -3.04 -14.49 18.78
C ASP A 267 -1.61 -14.79 18.34
N VAL A 268 -0.69 -13.86 18.62
CA VAL A 268 0.74 -13.96 18.27
C VAL A 268 1.63 -13.70 19.51
N PRO A 269 2.85 -14.27 19.58
CA PRO A 269 3.79 -13.95 20.64
C PRO A 269 4.14 -12.46 20.68
N ASP A 270 4.49 -11.93 21.86
CA ASP A 270 4.90 -10.52 22.02
C ASP A 270 6.06 -10.13 21.09
N SER A 271 6.97 -11.06 20.79
CA SER A 271 8.09 -10.86 19.85
C SER A 271 7.63 -10.58 18.41
N SER A 272 6.46 -11.09 18.03
CA SER A 272 5.90 -10.99 16.67
C SER A 272 5.00 -9.78 16.48
N LYS A 273 4.55 -9.14 17.56
CA LYS A 273 3.66 -7.96 17.50
C LYS A 273 4.25 -6.81 16.70
N LYS A 274 5.57 -6.61 16.79
CA LYS A 274 6.27 -5.58 16.01
C LYS A 274 6.25 -5.90 14.52
N SER A 275 6.48 -7.15 14.16
CA SER A 275 6.46 -7.61 12.77
C SER A 275 5.06 -7.53 12.16
N VAL A 276 4.03 -7.90 12.93
CA VAL A 276 2.62 -7.72 12.58
C VAL A 276 2.29 -6.25 12.33
N GLU A 277 2.71 -5.37 13.24
CA GLU A 277 2.52 -3.92 13.10
C GLU A 277 3.20 -3.39 11.81
N ASP A 278 4.43 -3.80 11.55
CA ASP A 278 5.19 -3.41 10.37
C ASP A 278 4.59 -3.97 9.07
N ALA A 279 3.96 -5.15 9.12
CA ALA A 279 3.22 -5.73 8.02
C ALA A 279 1.94 -4.93 7.71
N VAL A 280 1.13 -4.60 8.72
CA VAL A 280 -0.09 -3.76 8.55
C VAL A 280 0.28 -2.43 7.89
N ARG A 281 1.33 -1.76 8.39
CA ARG A 281 1.83 -0.51 7.81
C ARG A 281 2.29 -0.66 6.36
N GLY A 282 3.00 -1.74 6.07
CA GLY A 282 3.48 -2.04 4.73
C GLY A 282 2.34 -2.21 3.75
N ILE A 283 1.22 -2.78 4.19
CA ILE A 283 0.03 -3.04 3.38
C ILE A 283 -0.79 -1.77 3.17
N THR A 284 -0.99 -0.95 4.21
CA THR A 284 -1.65 0.35 4.05
C THR A 284 -0.90 1.26 3.07
N ALA A 285 0.42 1.16 2.99
CA ALA A 285 1.22 1.90 2.01
C ALA A 285 0.95 1.49 0.54
N TYR A 286 0.32 0.34 0.29
CA TYR A 286 -0.15 -0.07 -1.04
C TYR A 286 -1.54 0.47 -1.39
N GLY A 287 -2.22 1.18 -0.48
CA GLY A 287 -3.55 1.76 -0.72
C GLY A 287 -4.71 1.03 -0.05
N VAL A 288 -4.45 -0.10 0.63
CA VAL A 288 -5.46 -0.86 1.39
C VAL A 288 -5.88 -0.09 2.65
N ASP A 289 -7.18 -0.10 2.96
CA ASP A 289 -7.70 0.54 4.19
C ASP A 289 -7.06 -0.06 5.46
N VAL A 290 -6.94 0.72 6.54
CA VAL A 290 -6.27 0.27 7.78
C VAL A 290 -7.00 -0.89 8.47
N GLU A 291 -8.34 -0.90 8.47
CA GLU A 291 -9.12 -1.98 9.08
C GLU A 291 -9.03 -3.26 8.25
N GLU A 292 -9.05 -3.11 6.93
CA GLU A 292 -8.88 -4.21 5.98
C GLU A 292 -7.44 -4.78 6.06
N SER A 293 -6.43 -3.90 6.15
CA SER A 293 -5.03 -4.26 6.40
C SER A 293 -4.88 -5.08 7.69
N LEU A 294 -5.51 -4.63 8.78
CA LEU A 294 -5.53 -5.35 10.05
C LEU A 294 -6.22 -6.72 9.91
N ALA A 295 -7.35 -6.79 9.20
CA ALA A 295 -8.08 -8.04 9.00
C ALA A 295 -7.26 -9.07 8.19
N GLY A 296 -6.65 -8.65 7.09
CA GLY A 296 -5.84 -9.52 6.24
C GLY A 296 -4.53 -9.96 6.90
N VAL A 297 -3.80 -9.06 7.59
CA VAL A 297 -2.59 -9.46 8.36
C VAL A 297 -2.97 -10.42 9.48
N ARG A 298 -4.11 -10.20 10.17
CA ARG A 298 -4.59 -11.14 11.19
C ARG A 298 -4.87 -12.51 10.60
N ARG A 299 -5.55 -12.56 9.45
CA ARG A 299 -5.85 -13.81 8.76
C ARG A 299 -4.56 -14.52 8.33
N GLN A 300 -3.62 -13.80 7.72
CA GLN A 300 -2.33 -14.36 7.30
C GLN A 300 -1.58 -15.02 8.46
N TRP A 301 -1.44 -14.34 9.60
CA TRP A 301 -0.75 -14.90 10.78
C TRP A 301 -1.53 -16.04 11.43
N ALA A 302 -2.87 -16.01 11.38
CA ALA A 302 -3.70 -17.09 11.91
C ALA A 302 -3.63 -18.37 11.06
N LEU A 303 -3.58 -18.24 9.73
CA LEU A 303 -3.42 -19.37 8.80
C LEU A 303 -2.01 -19.96 8.86
N ASN A 304 -1.01 -19.16 9.23
CA ASN A 304 0.41 -19.51 9.11
C ASN A 304 1.18 -19.42 10.43
N LYS A 305 0.59 -19.94 11.53
CA LYS A 305 1.18 -19.90 12.88
C LYS A 305 2.59 -20.50 12.99
N GLY A 306 2.97 -21.41 12.09
CA GLY A 306 4.28 -22.07 12.07
C GLY A 306 5.30 -21.44 11.11
N VAL A 307 4.94 -20.37 10.41
CA VAL A 307 5.78 -19.67 9.42
C VAL A 307 6.42 -18.45 10.05
N SER A 308 7.61 -18.04 9.58
CA SER A 308 8.28 -16.86 10.13
C SER A 308 7.49 -15.57 9.86
N ASP A 309 7.67 -14.58 10.74
CA ASP A 309 7.02 -13.28 10.59
C ASP A 309 7.41 -12.58 9.28
N GLU A 310 8.66 -12.75 8.84
CA GLU A 310 9.15 -12.18 7.59
C GLU A 310 8.45 -12.78 6.37
N ALA A 311 8.26 -14.10 6.35
CA ALA A 311 7.55 -14.78 5.28
C ALA A 311 6.06 -14.40 5.27
N ASN A 312 5.41 -14.39 6.44
CA ASN A 312 4.04 -13.90 6.57
C ASN A 312 3.88 -12.45 6.08
N ALA A 313 4.83 -11.57 6.40
CA ALA A 313 4.82 -10.19 5.93
C ALA A 313 5.01 -10.09 4.42
N ALA A 314 5.87 -10.93 3.83
CA ALA A 314 6.12 -10.96 2.39
C ALA A 314 4.87 -11.40 1.62
N ILE A 315 4.20 -12.47 2.08
CA ILE A 315 2.97 -12.99 1.48
C ILE A 315 1.86 -11.94 1.56
N ALA A 316 1.66 -11.34 2.75
CA ALA A 316 0.63 -10.32 2.93
C ALA A 316 0.85 -9.08 2.04
N LYS A 317 2.10 -8.66 1.85
CA LYS A 317 2.45 -7.56 0.92
C LYS A 317 2.22 -7.94 -0.54
N GLY A 318 2.52 -9.17 -0.93
CA GLY A 318 2.25 -9.66 -2.29
C GLY A 318 0.75 -9.65 -2.61
N ALA A 319 -0.08 -10.15 -1.69
CA ALA A 319 -1.54 -10.12 -1.83
C ALA A 319 -2.09 -8.67 -1.88
N ALA A 320 -1.55 -7.77 -1.05
CA ALA A 320 -1.93 -6.36 -1.10
C ALA A 320 -1.60 -5.71 -2.46
N ALA A 321 -0.42 -6.01 -3.01
CA ALA A 321 -0.03 -5.49 -4.32
C ALA A 321 -0.95 -6.00 -5.45
N ILE A 322 -1.34 -7.28 -5.41
CA ILE A 322 -2.25 -7.88 -6.40
C ILE A 322 -3.66 -7.28 -6.27
N SER A 323 -4.25 -7.30 -5.07
CA SER A 323 -5.62 -6.79 -4.84
C SER A 323 -5.79 -5.31 -5.21
N GLN A 324 -4.76 -4.49 -5.03
CA GLN A 324 -4.79 -3.09 -5.43
C GLN A 324 -4.53 -2.87 -6.93
N SER A 325 -4.02 -3.88 -7.64
CA SER A 325 -3.72 -3.81 -9.08
C SER A 325 -4.89 -4.27 -9.96
N TYR A 326 -5.83 -5.06 -9.41
CA TYR A 326 -6.96 -5.62 -10.16
C TYR A 326 -8.27 -5.32 -9.42
N GLU A 327 -9.22 -4.71 -10.12
CA GLU A 327 -10.56 -4.49 -9.58
C GLU A 327 -11.27 -5.82 -9.31
N GLY A 328 -12.04 -5.88 -8.21
CA GLY A 328 -12.84 -7.05 -7.86
C GLY A 328 -12.16 -8.07 -6.95
N ILE A 329 -10.88 -7.89 -6.63
CA ILE A 329 -10.15 -8.77 -5.69
C ILE A 329 -10.20 -8.18 -4.27
N ASP A 330 -10.85 -8.87 -3.34
CA ASP A 330 -10.79 -8.54 -1.91
C ASP A 330 -9.45 -8.99 -1.32
N PHE A 331 -8.75 -8.08 -0.63
CA PHE A 331 -7.43 -8.37 -0.08
C PHE A 331 -7.47 -9.51 0.94
N THR A 332 -8.50 -9.55 1.79
CA THR A 332 -8.60 -10.54 2.87
C THR A 332 -8.99 -11.91 2.32
N GLU A 333 -9.80 -11.95 1.26
CA GLU A 333 -10.13 -13.16 0.50
C GLU A 333 -8.90 -13.71 -0.23
N LEU A 334 -8.15 -12.86 -0.92
CA LEU A 334 -6.92 -13.29 -1.61
C LEU A 334 -5.89 -13.92 -0.67
N ILE A 335 -5.76 -13.44 0.58
CA ILE A 335 -4.93 -14.07 1.61
C ILE A 335 -5.35 -15.51 1.89
N GLN A 336 -6.66 -15.75 1.97
CA GLN A 336 -7.23 -17.08 2.17
C GLN A 336 -6.94 -17.97 0.95
N GLU A 337 -7.25 -17.47 -0.24
CA GLU A 337 -7.09 -18.21 -1.51
C GLU A 337 -5.63 -18.59 -1.77
N VAL A 338 -4.69 -17.67 -1.57
CA VAL A 338 -3.24 -17.93 -1.70
C VAL A 338 -2.79 -19.04 -0.74
N ASN A 339 -3.33 -19.08 0.48
CA ASN A 339 -3.05 -20.15 1.43
C ASN A 339 -3.58 -21.50 0.94
N GLU A 340 -4.83 -21.51 0.45
CA GLU A 340 -5.50 -22.70 -0.06
C GLU A 340 -4.80 -23.24 -1.33
N ILE A 341 -4.49 -22.38 -2.30
CA ILE A 341 -3.72 -22.72 -3.51
C ILE A 341 -2.36 -23.34 -3.12
N GLY A 342 -1.64 -22.72 -2.20
CA GLY A 342 -0.35 -23.24 -1.72
C GLY A 342 -0.47 -24.64 -1.12
N ASN A 343 -1.46 -24.84 -0.25
CA ASN A 343 -1.71 -26.12 0.39
C ASN A 343 -2.14 -27.21 -0.60
N GLU A 344 -3.07 -26.90 -1.50
CA GLU A 344 -3.65 -27.88 -2.42
C GLU A 344 -2.71 -28.29 -3.55
N LEU A 345 -1.86 -27.36 -4.01
CA LEU A 345 -0.86 -27.64 -5.04
C LEU A 345 0.48 -28.10 -4.47
N GLY A 346 0.66 -28.07 -3.15
CA GLY A 346 1.91 -28.42 -2.49
C GLY A 346 3.07 -27.47 -2.82
N ILE A 347 2.77 -26.19 -3.02
CA ILE A 347 3.75 -25.12 -3.30
C ILE A 347 3.82 -24.11 -2.16
N SER A 348 4.86 -23.28 -2.15
CA SER A 348 4.91 -22.18 -1.18
C SER A 348 3.84 -21.12 -1.51
N GLN A 349 3.42 -20.36 -0.51
CA GLN A 349 2.47 -19.26 -0.72
C GLN A 349 3.05 -18.16 -1.63
N GLU A 350 4.36 -17.95 -1.66
CA GLU A 350 5.00 -17.08 -2.65
C GLU A 350 4.87 -17.65 -4.07
N GLY A 351 4.96 -18.97 -4.22
CA GLY A 351 4.67 -19.66 -5.47
C GLY A 351 3.20 -19.51 -5.89
N ALA A 352 2.27 -19.66 -4.94
CA ALA A 352 0.84 -19.45 -5.16
C ALA A 352 0.53 -17.99 -5.58
N LEU A 353 1.12 -17.00 -4.91
CA LEU A 353 1.02 -15.58 -5.30
C LEU A 353 1.55 -15.34 -6.72
N GLY A 354 2.69 -15.93 -7.06
CA GLY A 354 3.27 -15.83 -8.40
C GLY A 354 2.36 -16.45 -9.47
N MET A 355 1.70 -17.57 -9.14
CA MET A 355 0.73 -18.22 -10.03
C MET A 355 -0.52 -17.35 -10.24
N VAL A 356 -1.09 -16.81 -9.16
CA VAL A 356 -2.25 -15.90 -9.23
C VAL A 356 -1.93 -14.67 -10.07
N ASP A 357 -0.80 -14.00 -9.82
CA ASP A 357 -0.38 -12.82 -10.59
C ASP A 357 -0.16 -13.15 -12.07
N ALA A 358 0.44 -14.30 -12.39
CA ALA A 358 0.64 -14.74 -13.77
C ALA A 358 -0.71 -14.98 -14.50
N LEU A 359 -1.66 -15.66 -13.84
CA LEU A 359 -2.97 -15.94 -14.41
C LEU A 359 -3.79 -14.66 -14.61
N LEU A 360 -3.82 -13.76 -13.62
CA LEU A 360 -4.49 -12.47 -13.73
C LEU A 360 -3.93 -11.62 -14.89
N LYS A 361 -2.61 -11.60 -15.09
CA LYS A 361 -1.98 -10.92 -16.24
C LYS A 361 -2.41 -11.47 -17.59
N MET A 362 -2.75 -12.76 -17.65
CA MET A 362 -3.25 -13.38 -18.86
C MET A 362 -4.74 -13.12 -19.10
N GLY A 363 -5.47 -12.58 -18.10
CA GLY A 363 -6.90 -12.32 -18.18
C GLY A 363 -7.77 -13.36 -17.47
N PHE A 364 -7.20 -14.11 -16.53
CA PHE A 364 -7.99 -14.96 -15.62
C PHE A 364 -8.99 -14.08 -14.83
N PRO A 365 -10.26 -14.51 -14.66
CA PRO A 365 -11.29 -13.69 -13.99
C PRO A 365 -10.94 -13.41 -12.52
N PRO A 366 -10.82 -12.14 -12.09
CA PRO A 366 -10.44 -11.78 -10.72
C PRO A 366 -11.39 -12.30 -9.64
N GLU A 367 -12.66 -12.50 -9.98
CA GLU A 367 -13.71 -12.97 -9.07
C GLU A 367 -13.80 -14.50 -8.93
N GLN A 368 -12.88 -15.24 -9.55
CA GLN A 368 -12.90 -16.71 -9.61
C GLN A 368 -11.56 -17.32 -9.16
N LEU A 369 -10.82 -16.69 -8.26
CA LEU A 369 -9.49 -17.19 -7.86
C LEU A 369 -9.56 -18.49 -7.05
N ASP A 370 -10.67 -18.74 -6.35
CA ASP A 370 -11.00 -19.97 -5.64
C ASP A 370 -10.94 -21.23 -6.53
N ILE A 371 -11.33 -21.10 -7.80
CA ILE A 371 -11.21 -22.12 -8.86
C ILE A 371 -9.78 -22.68 -8.94
N ILE A 372 -8.75 -21.86 -8.72
CA ILE A 372 -7.35 -22.31 -8.80
C ILE A 372 -7.07 -23.36 -7.72
N ALA A 373 -7.57 -23.15 -6.49
CA ALA A 373 -7.41 -24.09 -5.39
C ALA A 373 -8.28 -25.34 -5.60
N GLU A 374 -9.58 -25.15 -5.90
CA GLU A 374 -10.54 -26.25 -6.04
C GLU A 374 -10.11 -27.23 -7.14
N TYR A 375 -9.82 -26.71 -8.33
CA TYR A 375 -9.45 -27.53 -9.46
C TYR A 375 -7.99 -27.93 -9.44
N GLY A 376 -7.13 -27.09 -8.88
CA GLY A 376 -5.74 -27.43 -8.61
C GLY A 376 -5.64 -28.69 -7.76
N GLN A 377 -6.42 -28.78 -6.68
CA GLN A 377 -6.49 -29.99 -5.85
C GLN A 377 -6.87 -31.22 -6.68
N GLN A 378 -7.90 -31.12 -7.52
CA GLN A 378 -8.38 -32.25 -8.32
C GLN A 378 -7.30 -32.73 -9.29
N LEU A 379 -6.61 -31.81 -9.95
CA LEU A 379 -5.49 -32.12 -10.84
C LEU A 379 -4.29 -32.69 -10.08
N THR A 380 -3.94 -32.15 -8.92
CA THR A 380 -2.87 -32.69 -8.09
C THR A 380 -3.19 -34.10 -7.60
N ARG A 381 -4.45 -34.40 -7.25
CA ARG A 381 -4.91 -35.78 -6.97
C ARG A 381 -4.84 -36.70 -8.18
N ALA A 382 -5.05 -36.18 -9.38
CA ALA A 382 -4.81 -36.91 -10.63
C ALA A 382 -3.31 -37.06 -10.95
N GLY A 383 -2.42 -36.43 -10.18
CA GLY A 383 -0.97 -36.54 -10.26
C GLY A 383 -0.27 -35.37 -10.93
N TYR A 384 -1.00 -34.31 -11.28
CA TYR A 384 -0.42 -33.12 -11.90
C TYR A 384 0.38 -32.31 -10.88
N LYS A 385 1.55 -31.82 -11.31
CA LYS A 385 2.35 -30.87 -10.55
C LYS A 385 1.81 -29.47 -10.72
N ALA A 386 2.12 -28.58 -9.77
CA ALA A 386 1.64 -27.21 -9.76
C ALA A 386 1.94 -26.44 -11.07
N GLU A 387 3.11 -26.64 -11.68
CA GLU A 387 3.45 -25.98 -12.95
C GLU A 387 2.59 -26.48 -14.11
N GLU A 388 2.16 -27.74 -14.04
CA GLU A 388 1.28 -28.37 -15.05
C GLU A 388 -0.15 -27.88 -14.86
N VAL A 389 -0.59 -27.72 -13.60
CA VAL A 389 -1.86 -27.08 -13.26
C VAL A 389 -1.90 -25.65 -13.77
N GLN A 390 -0.87 -24.85 -13.51
CA GLN A 390 -0.78 -23.48 -14.01
C GLN A 390 -0.89 -23.43 -15.53
N ALA A 391 -0.14 -24.27 -16.26
CA ALA A 391 -0.20 -24.31 -17.71
C ALA A 391 -1.59 -24.70 -18.25
N ILE A 392 -2.32 -25.58 -17.55
CA ILE A 392 -3.71 -25.92 -17.90
C ILE A 392 -4.62 -24.70 -17.72
N MET A 393 -4.46 -23.97 -16.61
CA MET A 393 -5.24 -22.75 -16.35
C MET A 393 -4.93 -21.65 -17.38
N GLU A 394 -3.66 -21.42 -17.71
CA GLU A 394 -3.22 -20.49 -18.74
C GLU A 394 -3.86 -20.80 -20.11
N ALA A 395 -3.90 -22.08 -20.50
CA ALA A 395 -4.59 -22.51 -21.72
C ALA A 395 -6.13 -22.30 -21.65
N GLY A 396 -6.71 -22.43 -20.45
CA GLY A 396 -8.11 -22.09 -20.19
C GLY A 396 -8.41 -20.62 -20.47
N VAL A 397 -7.52 -19.72 -20.02
CA VAL A 397 -7.61 -18.28 -20.30
C VAL A 397 -7.58 -18.01 -21.81
N GLU A 398 -6.58 -18.55 -22.52
CA GLU A 398 -6.38 -18.30 -23.95
C GLU A 398 -7.56 -18.76 -24.82
N THR A 399 -8.20 -19.87 -24.43
CA THR A 399 -9.34 -20.45 -25.17
C THR A 399 -10.67 -19.81 -24.81
N GLY A 400 -10.72 -18.95 -23.78
CA GLY A 400 -11.93 -18.28 -23.30
C GLY A 400 -13.04 -19.23 -22.83
N THR A 401 -12.72 -20.52 -22.66
CA THR A 401 -13.69 -21.57 -22.34
C THR A 401 -13.48 -22.01 -20.90
N TRP A 402 -14.10 -21.28 -19.98
CA TRP A 402 -14.04 -21.54 -18.53
C TRP A 402 -14.99 -22.66 -18.08
N ASN A 403 -15.35 -23.58 -18.98
CA ASN A 403 -16.04 -24.81 -18.58
C ASN A 403 -15.00 -25.80 -18.06
N ILE A 404 -14.37 -25.39 -16.97
CA ILE A 404 -13.24 -26.04 -16.36
C ILE A 404 -13.64 -27.46 -15.93
N ASP A 405 -14.87 -27.67 -15.45
CA ASP A 405 -15.40 -29.01 -15.10
C ASP A 405 -15.23 -30.04 -16.23
N ASN A 406 -15.66 -29.71 -17.45
CA ASN A 406 -15.54 -30.63 -18.60
C ASN A 406 -14.09 -30.82 -19.04
N LEU A 407 -13.27 -29.75 -18.98
CA LEU A 407 -11.86 -29.82 -19.29
C LEU A 407 -11.12 -30.71 -18.28
N LEU A 408 -11.46 -30.61 -17.00
CA LEU A 408 -10.84 -31.33 -15.91
C LEU A 408 -11.26 -32.78 -15.82
N ASP A 409 -12.55 -33.08 -16.01
CA ASP A 409 -12.99 -34.47 -16.14
C ASP A 409 -12.27 -35.12 -17.34
N GLY A 410 -12.17 -34.40 -18.47
CA GLY A 410 -11.40 -34.84 -19.63
C GLY A 410 -9.91 -35.08 -19.34
N LEU A 411 -9.25 -34.17 -18.62
CA LEU A 411 -7.83 -34.26 -18.26
C LEU A 411 -7.56 -35.35 -17.22
N LYS A 412 -8.44 -35.49 -16.22
CA LYS A 412 -8.37 -36.52 -15.17
C LYS A 412 -8.59 -37.91 -15.74
N GLU A 413 -9.69 -38.12 -16.47
CA GLU A 413 -9.99 -39.39 -17.14
C GLU A 413 -8.92 -39.71 -18.19
N GLY A 414 -8.52 -38.69 -18.95
CA GLY A 414 -7.39 -38.74 -19.89
C GLY A 414 -6.12 -39.27 -19.25
N ARG A 415 -5.72 -38.66 -18.14
CA ARG A 415 -4.51 -39.04 -17.44
C ARG A 415 -4.57 -40.44 -16.85
N ILE A 416 -5.67 -40.81 -16.22
CA ILE A 416 -5.85 -42.16 -15.65
C ILE A 416 -5.73 -43.21 -16.76
N LYS A 417 -6.48 -43.05 -17.84
CA LYS A 417 -6.48 -43.99 -18.97
C LYS A 417 -5.12 -44.06 -19.66
N VAL A 418 -4.48 -42.91 -19.89
CA VAL A 418 -3.16 -42.88 -20.51
C VAL A 418 -2.11 -43.52 -19.60
N ALA A 419 -2.16 -43.30 -18.28
CA ALA A 419 -1.29 -44.00 -17.34
C ALA A 419 -1.49 -45.53 -17.38
N GLU A 420 -2.73 -46.02 -17.53
CA GLU A 420 -3.01 -47.45 -17.71
C GLU A 420 -2.37 -48.02 -18.98
N PHE A 421 -2.26 -47.20 -20.05
CA PHE A 421 -1.62 -47.61 -21.31
C PHE A 421 -0.12 -47.91 -21.16
N ALA A 422 0.52 -47.53 -20.05
CA ALA A 422 1.88 -47.97 -19.73
C ALA A 422 1.98 -49.51 -19.71
N ASN A 423 0.93 -50.17 -19.22
CA ASN A 423 0.84 -51.62 -19.14
C ASN A 423 0.35 -52.22 -20.47
N GLU A 424 -0.81 -51.77 -20.96
CA GLU A 424 -1.39 -52.27 -22.20
C GLU A 424 -2.31 -51.22 -22.85
N VAL A 425 -2.13 -51.00 -24.17
CA VAL A 425 -3.04 -50.16 -24.96
C VAL A 425 -4.24 -51.02 -25.39
N PRO A 426 -5.50 -50.64 -25.07
CA PRO A 426 -6.68 -51.44 -25.40
C PRO A 426 -6.80 -51.75 -26.89
N LYS A 427 -7.21 -52.98 -27.24
CA LYS A 427 -7.35 -53.41 -28.65
C LYS A 427 -8.26 -52.50 -29.49
N ALA A 428 -9.34 -52.00 -28.89
CA ALA A 428 -10.25 -51.05 -29.54
C ALA A 428 -9.53 -49.74 -29.92
N LEU A 429 -8.64 -49.24 -29.06
CA LEU A 429 -7.81 -48.08 -29.38
C LEU A 429 -6.79 -48.43 -30.47
N GLN A 430 -6.10 -49.58 -30.38
CA GLN A 430 -5.16 -50.03 -31.42
C GLN A 430 -5.79 -50.08 -32.83
N ASP A 431 -7.03 -50.55 -32.94
CA ASP A 431 -7.75 -50.59 -34.21
C ASP A 431 -8.09 -49.18 -34.74
N LEU A 432 -8.43 -48.24 -33.85
CA LEU A 432 -8.69 -46.85 -34.21
C LEU A 432 -7.42 -46.11 -34.65
N LEU A 433 -6.26 -46.43 -34.05
CA LEU A 433 -4.96 -45.81 -34.39
C LEU A 433 -4.45 -46.19 -35.79
N LYS A 434 -4.95 -47.29 -36.40
CA LYS A 434 -4.55 -47.72 -37.75
C LYS A 434 -4.81 -46.63 -38.78
N GLY A 435 -3.79 -46.28 -39.56
CA GLY A 435 -3.89 -45.22 -40.58
C GLY A 435 -3.82 -43.80 -39.99
N THR A 436 -3.48 -43.65 -38.71
CA THR A 436 -3.06 -42.38 -38.12
C THR A 436 -1.53 -42.36 -37.95
N ASN A 437 -0.98 -41.20 -37.59
CA ASN A 437 0.44 -41.05 -37.27
C ASN A 437 0.81 -41.49 -35.83
N ILE A 438 -0.15 -42.04 -35.09
CA ILE A 438 0.03 -42.47 -33.70
C ILE A 438 0.18 -44.00 -33.66
N SER A 439 1.33 -44.50 -33.22
CA SER A 439 1.53 -45.95 -33.05
C SER A 439 1.16 -46.42 -31.64
N THR A 440 0.81 -47.70 -31.51
CA THR A 440 0.58 -48.36 -30.21
C THR A 440 1.80 -48.22 -29.29
N GLU A 441 3.00 -48.38 -29.84
CA GLU A 441 4.27 -48.27 -29.10
C GLU A 441 4.48 -46.85 -28.56
N GLN A 442 4.15 -45.83 -29.37
CA GLN A 442 4.24 -44.44 -28.95
C GLN A 442 3.20 -44.12 -27.87
N MET A 443 1.98 -44.65 -27.99
CA MET A 443 0.95 -44.50 -26.96
C MET A 443 1.38 -45.13 -25.63
N GLN A 444 2.00 -46.31 -25.67
CA GLN A 444 2.54 -46.97 -24.47
C GLN A 444 3.72 -46.20 -23.87
N LYS A 445 4.58 -45.58 -24.71
CA LYS A 445 5.67 -44.72 -24.26
C LYS A 445 5.15 -43.47 -23.54
N TRP A 446 4.13 -42.81 -24.10
CA TRP A 446 3.46 -41.71 -23.43
C TRP A 446 2.79 -42.17 -22.13
N GLY A 447 2.14 -43.33 -22.13
CA GLY A 447 1.53 -43.90 -20.93
C GLY A 447 2.53 -44.08 -19.78
N LYS A 448 3.73 -44.60 -20.07
CA LYS A 448 4.81 -44.71 -19.09
C LYS A 448 5.23 -43.35 -18.54
N ALA A 449 5.42 -42.36 -19.40
CA ALA A 449 5.78 -41.00 -18.99
C ALA A 449 4.69 -40.35 -18.13
N VAL A 450 3.41 -40.54 -18.47
CA VAL A 450 2.26 -40.03 -17.70
C VAL A 450 2.15 -40.72 -16.33
N ALA A 451 2.39 -42.03 -16.27
CA ALA A 451 2.42 -42.80 -15.02
C ALA A 451 3.57 -42.38 -14.10
N GLU A 452 4.75 -42.07 -14.66
CA GLU A 452 5.91 -41.54 -13.92
C GLU A 452 5.66 -40.11 -13.40
N GLY A 453 4.83 -39.34 -14.11
CA GLY A 453 4.41 -38.00 -13.73
C GLY A 453 5.48 -36.91 -13.92
N GLY A 454 5.13 -35.68 -13.52
CA GLY A 454 5.97 -34.49 -13.72
C GLY A 454 6.19 -34.12 -15.18
N ARG A 455 7.16 -33.23 -15.43
CA ARG A 455 7.34 -32.56 -16.74
C ARG A 455 7.30 -33.49 -17.95
N GLY A 456 7.83 -34.71 -17.84
CA GLY A 456 7.76 -35.73 -18.89
C GLY A 456 6.35 -36.25 -19.16
N GLY A 457 5.56 -36.50 -18.12
CA GLY A 457 4.15 -36.88 -18.23
C GLY A 457 3.28 -35.78 -18.80
N SER A 458 3.49 -34.53 -18.38
CA SER A 458 2.74 -33.39 -18.91
C SER A 458 3.11 -33.05 -20.36
N GLN A 459 4.39 -33.18 -20.71
CA GLN A 459 4.82 -33.14 -22.12
C GLN A 459 4.16 -34.28 -22.93
N ALA A 460 4.08 -35.49 -22.39
CA ALA A 460 3.40 -36.61 -23.06
C ALA A 460 1.91 -36.34 -23.28
N MET A 461 1.19 -35.77 -22.32
CA MET A 461 -0.22 -35.36 -22.51
C MET A 461 -0.37 -34.30 -23.61
N THR A 462 0.56 -33.34 -23.66
CA THR A 462 0.59 -32.32 -24.72
C THR A 462 0.87 -32.93 -26.10
N GLU A 463 1.80 -33.88 -26.18
CA GLU A 463 2.13 -34.60 -27.41
C GLU A 463 0.97 -35.48 -27.88
N ILE A 464 0.24 -36.12 -26.96
CA ILE A 464 -1.00 -36.85 -27.27
C ILE A 464 -2.03 -35.92 -27.89
N ALA A 465 -2.30 -34.77 -27.27
CA ALA A 465 -3.26 -33.79 -27.79
C ALA A 465 -2.88 -33.30 -29.20
N LYS A 466 -1.60 -32.95 -29.41
CA LYS A 466 -1.08 -32.54 -30.74
C LYS A 466 -1.18 -33.66 -31.78
N ALA A 467 -0.85 -34.88 -31.39
CA ALA A 467 -0.92 -36.01 -32.31
C ALA A 467 -2.37 -36.35 -32.67
N LEU A 468 -3.29 -36.22 -31.71
CA LEU A 468 -4.74 -36.34 -31.95
C LEU A 468 -5.25 -35.22 -32.87
N ASP A 469 -4.73 -34.00 -32.73
CA ASP A 469 -5.12 -32.89 -33.57
C ASP A 469 -4.78 -33.13 -35.05
N GLY A 470 -3.62 -33.77 -35.31
CA GLY A 470 -3.16 -34.18 -36.63
C GLY A 470 -3.88 -35.38 -37.27
N VAL A 471 -4.94 -35.91 -36.64
CA VAL A 471 -5.79 -36.95 -37.25
C VAL A 471 -6.81 -36.27 -38.18
N GLU A 472 -6.63 -36.45 -39.50
CA GLU A 472 -7.46 -35.79 -40.54
C GLU A 472 -8.94 -36.21 -40.53
N ASP A 473 -9.21 -37.49 -40.24
CA ASP A 473 -10.58 -38.01 -40.17
C ASP A 473 -11.24 -37.56 -38.85
N SER A 474 -12.14 -36.58 -38.94
CA SER A 474 -12.87 -36.02 -37.80
C SER A 474 -13.67 -37.06 -36.99
N THR A 475 -14.20 -38.10 -37.62
CA THR A 475 -14.94 -39.16 -36.92
C THR A 475 -13.97 -40.03 -36.13
N LYS A 476 -12.85 -40.41 -36.75
CA LYS A 476 -11.81 -41.21 -36.10
C LYS A 476 -11.13 -40.43 -34.98
N LYS A 477 -10.83 -39.14 -35.19
CA LYS A 477 -10.31 -38.21 -34.18
C LYS A 477 -11.21 -38.17 -32.95
N ASN A 478 -12.52 -38.01 -33.13
CA ASN A 478 -13.48 -37.99 -32.02
C ASN A 478 -13.56 -39.33 -31.28
N LEU A 479 -13.52 -40.46 -32.00
CA LEU A 479 -13.53 -41.79 -31.39
C LEU A 479 -12.25 -42.08 -30.59
N ILE A 480 -11.08 -41.70 -31.12
CA ILE A 480 -9.80 -41.82 -30.41
C ILE A 480 -9.82 -40.90 -29.18
N GLY A 481 -10.26 -39.65 -29.34
CA GLY A 481 -10.41 -38.69 -28.26
C GLY A 481 -11.29 -39.23 -27.13
N ALA A 482 -12.44 -39.83 -27.45
CA ALA A 482 -13.33 -40.43 -26.44
C ALA A 482 -12.72 -41.63 -25.71
N GLN A 483 -11.89 -42.44 -26.39
CA GLN A 483 -11.16 -43.53 -25.76
C GLN A 483 -10.06 -43.02 -24.82
N ILE A 484 -9.45 -41.88 -25.13
CA ILE A 484 -8.37 -41.28 -24.33
C ILE A 484 -8.96 -40.45 -23.19
N PHE A 485 -9.74 -39.41 -23.49
CA PHE A 485 -10.16 -38.38 -22.54
C PHE A 485 -11.53 -38.63 -21.88
N GLY A 486 -12.26 -39.67 -22.27
CA GLY A 486 -13.63 -39.86 -21.78
C GLY A 486 -14.66 -39.07 -22.61
N ARG A 487 -15.90 -39.02 -22.12
CA ARG A 487 -17.02 -38.38 -22.82
C ARG A 487 -17.29 -36.99 -22.28
#